data_AF-X1UZY7-F1
#
_entry.id   AF-X1UZY7-F1
#
_cell.length_a   1.000
_cell.length_b   1.000
_cell.length_c   1.000
_cell.angle_alpha   90.00
_cell.angle_beta   90.00
_cell.angle_gamma   90.00
#
_symmetry.space_group_name_H-M   'P 1'
#
loop_
_entity.id
_entity.type
_entity.pdbx_description
1 polymer ?
#
loop_
_entity_poly.entity_id
_entity_poly.type
_entity_poly.pdbx_seq_one_letter_code
_entity_poly.pdbx_strand_id
1 'polypeptide(L)'
;SENIFYNSALLINPEGQEVSRFRKSYLWHFDTHWFCAGEQYPVVETEFGKIGMFICADGRLPEIIRCLSLQGADILLDLTNWVTSGFEKETLTNPQVEYMIPTRALENRVWIIAANKVGMEAKSILYCGKSAVFTPDGQVAKIASSCQEEILFYEISLEEAMDKSIDHKVNIIDDRRPELYSELVQPTNTLPIYSIMKKKTNPKNPNPLTAVLQIEFEGNFKKYLQKIEFFINNLLEQETNIIIFPECD
;
A
#
# COMPACT_ATOMS: atom_id res chain seq x y z
N SER A 1 23.40 17.24 -24.97
CA SER A 1 23.01 16.48 -23.77
C SER A 1 21.59 16.91 -23.44
N GLU A 2 20.62 16.00 -23.51
CA GLU A 2 19.29 16.30 -22.98
C GLU A 2 19.40 16.51 -21.47
N ASN A 3 18.76 17.56 -20.95
CA ASN A 3 18.73 17.80 -19.50
C ASN A 3 17.82 16.74 -18.87
N ILE A 4 18.40 15.84 -18.09
CA ILE A 4 17.68 14.81 -17.35
C ILE A 4 17.16 15.42 -16.04
N PHE A 5 15.85 15.39 -15.84
CA PHE A 5 15.21 15.87 -14.62
C PHE A 5 14.63 14.71 -13.80
N TYR A 6 14.59 14.87 -12.47
CA TYR A 6 14.04 13.88 -11.55
C TYR A 6 13.18 14.56 -10.49
N ASN A 7 12.05 13.93 -10.13
CA ASN A 7 11.35 14.25 -8.89
C ASN A 7 12.11 13.60 -7.72
N SER A 8 12.70 14.41 -6.84
CA SER A 8 13.63 13.95 -5.80
C SER A 8 13.23 14.42 -4.41
N ALA A 9 13.38 13.55 -3.42
CA ALA A 9 13.33 13.88 -2.00
C ALA A 9 14.75 13.90 -1.43
N LEU A 10 15.02 14.86 -0.55
CA LEU A 10 16.32 15.03 0.10
C LEU A 10 16.13 14.91 1.61
N LEU A 11 16.99 14.11 2.24
CA LEU A 11 17.12 14.09 3.69
C LEU A 11 18.37 14.88 4.07
N ILE A 12 18.17 15.90 4.89
CA ILE A 12 19.22 16.83 5.31
C ILE A 12 19.39 16.69 6.83
N ASN A 13 20.64 16.50 7.29
CA ASN A 13 20.96 16.38 8.71
C ASN A 13 21.06 17.76 9.41
N PRO A 14 21.17 17.81 10.76
CA PRO A 14 21.30 19.06 11.50
C PRO A 14 22.50 19.93 11.09
N GLU A 15 23.57 19.32 10.54
CA GLU A 15 24.73 20.02 9.99
C GLU A 15 24.49 20.64 8.61
N GLY A 16 23.30 20.45 8.02
CA GLY A 16 22.93 20.97 6.71
C GLY A 16 23.43 20.13 5.53
N GLN A 17 23.88 18.91 5.76
CA GLN A 17 24.39 18.00 4.75
C GLN A 17 23.27 17.09 4.23
N GLU A 18 23.25 16.87 2.91
CA GLU A 18 22.41 15.84 2.30
C GLU A 18 22.96 14.45 2.63
N VAL A 19 22.22 13.69 3.44
CA VAL A 19 22.61 12.34 3.88
C VAL A 19 21.92 11.23 3.08
N SER A 20 20.82 11.55 2.42
CA SER A 20 20.14 10.64 1.50
C SER A 20 19.33 11.39 0.45
N ARG A 21 19.21 10.79 -0.73
CA ARG A 21 18.39 11.29 -1.84
C ARG A 21 17.62 10.13 -2.44
N PHE A 22 16.31 10.28 -2.47
CA PHE A 22 15.42 9.36 -3.16
C PHE A 22 14.92 10.02 -4.45
N ARG A 23 14.82 9.27 -5.54
CA ARG A 23 14.23 9.71 -6.81
C ARG A 23 12.99 8.87 -7.08
N LYS A 24 11.86 9.53 -7.38
CA LYS A 24 10.58 8.87 -7.66
C LYS A 24 10.76 7.79 -8.72
N SER A 25 10.43 6.55 -8.38
CA SER A 25 10.62 5.41 -9.27
C SER A 25 9.34 5.11 -10.07
N TYR A 26 8.18 5.28 -9.43
CA TYR A 26 6.88 5.10 -10.06
C TYR A 26 6.34 6.44 -10.56
N LEU A 27 6.64 6.75 -11.81
CA LEU A 27 6.14 7.95 -12.49
C LEU A 27 4.64 7.79 -12.78
N TRP A 28 3.81 8.64 -12.18
CA TRP A 28 2.37 8.54 -12.22
C TRP A 28 1.74 9.68 -13.03
N HIS A 29 0.71 9.35 -13.81
CA HIS A 29 0.06 10.26 -14.76
C HIS A 29 1.04 10.97 -15.69
N PHE A 30 1.30 12.23 -15.40
CA PHE A 30 2.01 13.14 -16.28
C PHE A 30 3.49 13.25 -15.93
N ASP A 31 3.94 12.64 -14.84
CA ASP A 31 5.35 12.65 -14.40
C ASP A 31 6.33 12.29 -15.53
N THR A 32 5.97 11.33 -16.40
CA THR A 32 6.80 10.86 -17.52
C THR A 32 7.07 11.93 -18.59
N HIS A 33 6.33 13.05 -18.59
CA HIS A 33 6.59 14.17 -19.50
C HIS A 33 7.75 15.04 -19.05
N TRP A 34 8.09 15.01 -17.75
CA TRP A 34 9.11 15.90 -17.17
C TRP A 34 10.26 15.15 -16.52
N PHE A 35 10.04 13.94 -16.00
CA PHE A 35 11.01 13.26 -15.15
C PHE A 35 11.41 11.90 -15.69
N CYS A 36 12.67 11.53 -15.43
CA CYS A 36 13.13 10.16 -15.48
C CYS A 36 12.83 9.44 -14.15
N ALA A 37 12.68 8.13 -14.21
CA ALA A 37 12.44 7.29 -13.05
C ALA A 37 13.74 7.12 -12.25
N GLY A 38 13.63 7.14 -10.92
CA GLY A 38 14.70 6.68 -10.04
C GLY A 38 14.88 5.17 -10.08
N GLU A 39 16.09 4.71 -9.74
CA GLU A 39 16.50 3.30 -9.87
C GLU A 39 16.97 2.72 -8.52
N GLN A 40 16.88 3.49 -7.44
CA GLN A 40 17.43 3.14 -6.13
C GLN A 40 16.46 3.47 -5.01
N TYR A 41 16.53 2.68 -3.95
CA TYR A 41 15.68 2.80 -2.75
C TYR A 41 16.54 2.98 -1.50
N PRO A 42 17.33 4.06 -1.37
CA PRO A 42 18.29 4.19 -0.29
C PRO A 42 17.63 4.28 1.07
N VAL A 43 18.21 3.57 2.05
CA VAL A 43 17.92 3.66 3.48
C VAL A 43 19.19 4.11 4.19
N VAL A 44 19.08 5.10 5.07
CA VAL A 44 20.21 5.65 5.81
C VAL A 44 20.01 5.46 7.30
N GLU A 45 21.08 5.08 7.99
CA GLU A 45 21.10 5.00 9.45
C GLU A 45 21.27 6.40 10.05
N THR A 46 20.43 6.71 11.04
CA THR A 46 20.43 7.98 11.75
C THR A 46 20.34 7.70 13.26
N GLU A 47 20.51 8.73 14.10
CA GLU A 47 20.27 8.61 15.54
C GLU A 47 18.80 8.26 15.88
N PHE A 48 17.88 8.42 14.92
CA PHE A 48 16.46 8.12 15.03
C PHE A 48 16.07 6.78 14.37
N GLY A 49 17.05 5.89 14.11
CA GLY A 49 16.85 4.62 13.41
C GLY A 49 17.11 4.72 11.91
N LYS A 50 16.71 3.67 11.17
CA LYS A 50 16.93 3.58 9.71
C LYS A 50 15.78 4.22 8.95
N ILE A 51 16.09 5.28 8.21
CA ILE A 51 15.11 6.09 7.48
C ILE A 51 15.19 5.82 5.97
N GLY A 52 14.04 5.47 5.40
CA GLY A 52 13.80 5.49 3.95
C GLY A 52 12.86 6.63 3.56
N MET A 53 12.86 7.00 2.28
CA MET A 53 11.92 7.97 1.73
C MET A 53 11.24 7.38 0.50
N PHE A 54 10.01 7.81 0.22
CA PHE A 54 9.34 7.59 -1.06
C PHE A 54 8.43 8.78 -1.39
N ILE A 55 7.97 8.87 -2.64
CA ILE A 55 7.25 10.05 -3.11
C ILE A 55 5.88 9.67 -3.66
N CYS A 56 4.83 10.03 -2.92
CA CYS A 56 3.45 10.05 -3.39
C CYS A 56 3.03 8.72 -4.01
N ALA A 57 2.95 8.65 -5.34
CA ALA A 57 2.48 7.47 -6.06
C ALA A 57 3.36 6.23 -5.85
N ASP A 58 4.63 6.37 -5.45
CA ASP A 58 5.46 5.21 -5.08
C ASP A 58 4.76 4.34 -4.02
N GLY A 59 4.05 4.94 -3.05
CA GLY A 59 3.30 4.22 -2.01
C GLY A 59 2.12 3.38 -2.52
N ARG A 60 1.73 3.53 -3.80
CA ARG A 60 0.72 2.65 -4.43
C ARG A 60 1.30 1.26 -4.70
N LEU A 61 2.59 1.18 -5.01
CA LEU A 61 3.26 -0.08 -5.32
C LEU A 61 3.80 -0.72 -4.04
N PRO A 62 3.29 -1.90 -3.63
CA PRO A 62 3.81 -2.61 -2.46
C PRO A 62 5.30 -2.92 -2.56
N GLU A 63 5.80 -3.16 -3.78
CA GLU A 63 7.18 -3.57 -4.04
C GLU A 63 8.18 -2.51 -3.59
N ILE A 64 7.88 -1.23 -3.77
CA ILE A 64 8.80 -0.13 -3.42
C ILE A 64 8.97 -0.08 -1.90
N ILE A 65 7.86 -0.09 -1.17
CA ILE A 65 7.88 -0.05 0.30
C ILE A 65 8.53 -1.32 0.85
N ARG A 66 8.25 -2.48 0.24
CA ARG A 66 8.91 -3.73 0.60
C ARG A 66 10.41 -3.66 0.40
N CYS A 67 10.91 -3.10 -0.70
CA CYS A 67 12.34 -2.96 -0.95
C CYS A 67 13.03 -2.04 0.08
N LEU A 68 12.37 -0.95 0.51
CA LEU A 68 12.88 -0.09 1.58
C LEU A 68 12.91 -0.83 2.93
N SER A 69 11.84 -1.54 3.26
CA SER A 69 11.75 -2.34 4.50
C SER A 69 12.78 -3.49 4.54
N LEU A 70 13.00 -4.18 3.42
CA LEU A 70 14.02 -5.25 3.31
C LEU A 70 15.47 -4.73 3.43
N GLN A 71 15.70 -3.44 3.19
CA GLN A 71 16.97 -2.78 3.51
C GLN A 71 17.08 -2.38 4.99
N GLY A 72 16.07 -2.72 5.79
CA GLY A 72 16.04 -2.52 7.23
C GLY A 72 15.45 -1.18 7.66
N ALA A 73 14.65 -0.50 6.83
CA ALA A 73 13.98 0.72 7.27
C ALA A 73 13.04 0.47 8.45
N ASP A 74 13.07 1.37 9.43
CA ASP A 74 12.16 1.40 10.58
C ASP A 74 11.13 2.53 10.42
N ILE A 75 11.55 3.61 9.75
CA ILE A 75 10.74 4.78 9.43
C ILE A 75 10.80 5.02 7.93
N LEU A 76 9.64 5.26 7.33
CA LEU A 76 9.52 5.75 5.96
C LEU A 76 8.84 7.11 5.92
N LEU A 77 9.42 8.03 5.16
CA LEU A 77 8.85 9.36 4.94
C LEU A 77 8.18 9.41 3.57
N ASP A 78 6.89 9.76 3.54
CA ASP A 78 6.13 9.98 2.31
C ASP A 78 5.97 11.48 2.05
N LEU A 79 6.63 11.96 0.99
CA LEU A 79 6.46 13.32 0.51
C LEU A 79 5.40 13.31 -0.58
N THR A 80 4.23 13.90 -0.30
CA THR A 80 3.06 13.62 -1.13
C THR A 80 2.20 14.83 -1.49
N ASN A 81 1.43 14.65 -2.58
CA ASN A 81 0.46 15.57 -3.14
C ASN A 81 -0.80 14.76 -3.54
N TRP A 82 -1.46 14.13 -2.58
CA TRP A 82 -2.68 13.34 -2.81
C TRP A 82 -3.83 14.24 -3.24
N VAL A 83 -4.23 14.11 -4.49
CA VAL A 83 -5.40 14.77 -5.07
C VAL A 83 -6.67 14.08 -4.54
N THR A 84 -7.68 14.87 -4.19
CA THR A 84 -8.93 14.34 -3.64
C THR A 84 -9.71 13.49 -4.66
N SER A 85 -10.36 12.44 -4.15
CA SER A 85 -11.42 11.68 -4.83
C SER A 85 -12.83 12.05 -4.35
N GLY A 86 -12.92 12.91 -3.33
CA GLY A 86 -14.18 13.40 -2.76
C GLY A 86 -14.47 14.85 -3.14
N PHE A 87 -15.73 15.25 -2.95
CA PHE A 87 -16.24 16.57 -3.35
C PHE A 87 -16.41 17.53 -2.16
N GLU A 88 -16.73 17.00 -0.98
CA GLU A 88 -16.99 17.79 0.22
C GLU A 88 -15.67 18.12 0.93
N LYS A 89 -15.46 19.40 1.21
CA LYS A 89 -14.18 19.95 1.67
C LYS A 89 -13.73 19.33 3.00
N GLU A 90 -14.66 19.06 3.90
CA GLU A 90 -14.38 18.51 5.23
C GLU A 90 -14.11 17.00 5.19
N THR A 91 -14.54 16.30 4.14
CA THR A 91 -14.41 14.84 4.00
C THR A 91 -13.61 14.42 2.77
N LEU A 92 -12.77 15.32 2.23
CA LEU A 92 -11.88 14.99 1.11
C LEU A 92 -11.07 13.73 1.41
N THR A 93 -10.91 12.90 0.39
CA THR A 93 -10.42 11.52 0.53
C THR A 93 -9.39 11.23 -0.54
N ASN A 94 -8.47 10.31 -0.24
CA ASN A 94 -7.66 9.64 -1.24
C ASN A 94 -7.44 8.18 -0.80
N PRO A 95 -7.53 7.21 -1.72
CA PRO A 95 -7.20 5.81 -1.45
C PRO A 95 -5.88 5.57 -0.69
N GLN A 96 -4.86 6.39 -0.97
CA GLN A 96 -3.56 6.25 -0.35
C GLN A 96 -3.61 6.48 1.14
N VAL A 97 -4.20 7.59 1.59
CA VAL A 97 -4.32 7.90 3.02
C VAL A 97 -5.30 6.98 3.74
N GLU A 98 -6.35 6.52 3.06
CA GLU A 98 -7.41 5.73 3.69
C GLU A 98 -7.03 4.28 3.95
N TYR A 99 -6.36 3.63 2.99
CA TYR A 99 -6.08 2.20 3.12
C TYR A 99 -4.75 1.76 2.53
N MET A 100 -4.20 2.41 1.49
CA MET A 100 -2.93 1.91 0.91
C MET A 100 -1.76 2.11 1.87
N ILE A 101 -1.50 3.34 2.33
CA ILE A 101 -0.38 3.64 3.22
C ILE A 101 -0.48 2.95 4.59
N PRO A 102 -1.63 2.91 5.29
CA PRO A 102 -1.73 2.11 6.51
C PRO A 102 -1.45 0.62 6.23
N THR A 103 -1.92 0.08 5.10
CA THR A 103 -1.55 -1.30 4.69
C THR A 103 -0.05 -1.44 4.42
N ARG A 104 0.60 -0.44 3.81
CA ARG A 104 2.06 -0.41 3.59
C ARG A 104 2.83 -0.41 4.91
N ALA A 105 2.33 0.30 5.92
CA ALA A 105 2.92 0.30 7.25
C ALA A 105 2.79 -1.08 7.90
N LEU A 106 1.58 -1.66 7.88
CA LEU A 106 1.28 -2.99 8.44
C LEU A 106 2.12 -4.09 7.79
N GLU A 107 2.08 -4.21 6.46
CA GLU A 107 2.70 -5.33 5.74
C GLU A 107 4.23 -5.32 5.87
N ASN A 108 4.82 -4.19 6.24
CA ASN A 108 6.26 -3.99 6.39
C ASN A 108 6.71 -3.77 7.85
N ARG A 109 5.77 -3.67 8.80
CA ARG A 109 6.03 -3.35 10.22
C ARG A 109 6.97 -2.16 10.36
N VAL A 110 6.58 -1.03 9.77
CA VAL A 110 7.35 0.23 9.78
C VAL A 110 6.44 1.41 10.12
N TRP A 111 7.02 2.45 10.71
CA TRP A 111 6.36 3.74 10.78
C TRP A 111 6.32 4.37 9.40
N ILE A 112 5.18 4.93 9.00
CA ILE A 112 5.10 5.79 7.82
C ILE A 112 4.62 7.17 8.25
N ILE A 113 5.36 8.21 7.85
CA ILE A 113 5.05 9.60 8.18
C ILE A 113 4.84 10.34 6.86
N ALA A 114 3.61 10.79 6.62
CA ALA A 114 3.22 11.41 5.36
C ALA A 114 2.93 12.90 5.54
N ALA A 115 3.59 13.73 4.72
CA ALA A 115 3.31 15.15 4.61
C ALA A 115 2.65 15.44 3.26
N ASN A 116 1.38 15.82 3.29
CA ASN A 116 0.59 16.12 2.10
C ASN A 116 0.30 17.63 1.95
N LYS A 117 0.12 18.08 0.71
CA LYS A 117 -0.49 19.39 0.43
C LYS A 117 -1.96 19.43 0.83
N VAL A 118 -2.44 20.64 1.15
CA VAL A 118 -3.84 20.95 1.43
C VAL A 118 -4.32 22.10 0.55
N GLY A 119 -5.62 22.13 0.25
CA GLY A 119 -6.25 23.22 -0.51
C GLY A 119 -6.15 23.08 -2.04
N MET A 120 -6.53 24.14 -2.74
CA MET A 120 -6.64 24.19 -4.19
C MET A 120 -5.42 24.86 -4.81
N GLU A 121 -4.76 24.19 -5.75
CA GLU A 121 -3.65 24.71 -6.54
C GLU A 121 -4.09 24.94 -7.99
N ALA A 122 -3.59 26.03 -8.59
CA ALA A 122 -3.88 26.43 -9.97
C ALA A 122 -5.39 26.41 -10.34
N LYS A 123 -6.27 26.61 -9.36
CA LYS A 123 -7.74 26.57 -9.48
C LYS A 123 -8.30 25.26 -10.09
N SER A 124 -7.51 24.19 -10.12
CA SER A 124 -7.85 22.96 -10.84
C SER A 124 -7.46 21.68 -10.11
N ILE A 125 -6.51 21.75 -9.17
CA ILE A 125 -6.03 20.59 -8.42
C ILE A 125 -6.36 20.79 -6.95
N LEU A 126 -7.33 20.03 -6.44
CA LEU A 126 -7.70 20.05 -5.02
C LEU A 126 -7.01 18.87 -4.29
N TYR A 127 -6.17 19.19 -3.31
CA TYR A 127 -5.53 18.17 -2.48
C TYR A 127 -6.40 17.81 -1.28
N CYS A 128 -6.31 16.56 -0.82
CA CYS A 128 -7.15 16.07 0.26
C CYS A 128 -6.63 16.42 1.68
N GLY A 129 -5.52 17.16 1.82
CA GLY A 129 -4.90 17.41 3.12
C GLY A 129 -4.52 16.10 3.79
N LYS A 130 -4.87 15.92 5.07
CA LYS A 130 -4.72 14.63 5.76
C LYS A 130 -3.27 14.10 5.79
N SER A 131 -2.29 14.98 5.99
CA SER A 131 -0.97 14.57 6.49
C SER A 131 -1.16 13.68 7.72
N ALA A 132 -0.37 12.63 7.88
CA ALA A 132 -0.65 11.61 8.88
C ALA A 132 0.60 10.84 9.35
N VAL A 133 0.48 10.25 10.54
CA VAL A 133 1.42 9.28 11.09
C VAL A 133 0.71 7.92 11.15
N PHE A 134 1.33 6.90 10.55
CA PHE A 134 0.80 5.53 10.49
C PHE A 134 1.67 4.60 11.31
N THR A 135 1.03 3.80 12.17
CA THR A 135 1.71 2.85 13.05
C THR A 135 2.20 1.61 12.28
N PRO A 136 3.19 0.87 12.82
CA PRO A 136 3.60 -0.44 12.30
C PRO A 136 2.48 -1.49 12.26
N ASP A 137 1.35 -1.27 12.96
CA ASP A 137 0.15 -2.12 12.93
C ASP A 137 -0.88 -1.68 11.87
N GLY A 138 -0.53 -0.69 11.04
CA GLY A 138 -1.41 -0.15 10.00
C GLY A 138 -2.56 0.70 10.51
N GLN A 139 -2.44 1.27 11.70
CA GLN A 139 -3.41 2.22 12.22
C GLN A 139 -2.98 3.66 11.92
N VAL A 140 -3.96 4.56 11.87
CA VAL A 140 -3.69 6.00 11.78
C VAL A 140 -3.50 6.53 13.20
N ALA A 141 -2.25 6.81 13.57
CA ALA A 141 -1.91 7.31 14.89
C ALA A 141 -2.36 8.77 15.08
N LYS A 142 -2.20 9.58 14.03
CA LYS A 142 -2.64 10.97 13.98
C LYS A 142 -2.85 11.41 12.53
N ILE A 143 -3.84 12.26 12.29
CA ILE A 143 -4.19 12.78 10.96
C ILE A 143 -4.57 14.26 11.07
N ALA A 144 -4.13 15.06 10.10
CA ALA A 144 -4.47 16.47 9.97
C ALA A 144 -5.84 16.65 9.33
N SER A 145 -6.37 17.88 9.41
CA SER A 145 -7.54 18.28 8.63
C SER A 145 -7.38 18.00 7.14
N SER A 146 -8.51 17.75 6.49
CA SER A 146 -8.61 17.64 5.03
C SER A 146 -8.45 18.98 4.31
N CYS A 147 -8.56 20.10 5.02
CA CYS A 147 -8.74 21.40 4.38
C CYS A 147 -8.09 22.61 5.07
N GLN A 148 -7.32 22.39 6.15
CA GLN A 148 -6.63 23.44 6.89
C GLN A 148 -5.12 23.19 6.96
N GLU A 149 -4.34 24.28 7.05
CA GLU A 149 -2.90 24.23 7.31
C GLU A 149 -2.65 23.95 8.79
N GLU A 150 -1.85 22.93 9.09
CA GLU A 150 -1.63 22.46 10.46
C GLU A 150 -0.24 21.85 10.63
N ILE A 151 0.25 21.81 11.88
CA ILE A 151 1.46 21.10 12.28
C ILE A 151 1.03 19.92 13.16
N LEU A 152 1.43 18.71 12.76
CA LEU A 152 1.21 17.51 13.57
C LEU A 152 2.43 17.22 14.44
N PHE A 153 2.19 17.10 15.74
CA PHE A 153 3.14 16.55 16.70
C PHE A 153 2.72 15.15 17.09
N TYR A 154 3.64 14.19 17.05
CA TYR A 154 3.46 12.82 17.51
C TYR A 154 4.81 12.24 17.90
N GLU A 155 4.86 11.52 19.02
CA GLU A 155 6.04 10.81 19.48
C GLU A 155 5.93 9.35 19.02
N ILE A 156 6.95 8.86 18.31
CA ILE A 156 6.98 7.48 17.79
C ILE A 156 7.92 6.62 18.64
N SER A 157 7.55 5.36 18.84
CA SER A 157 8.43 4.36 19.47
C SER A 157 9.08 3.48 18.40
N LEU A 158 10.40 3.51 18.30
CA LEU A 158 11.14 2.65 17.36
C LEU A 158 11.02 1.18 17.71
N GLU A 159 10.80 0.85 18.99
CA GLU A 159 10.61 -0.52 19.46
C GLU A 159 9.45 -1.22 18.73
N GLU A 160 8.38 -0.48 18.43
CA GLU A 160 7.21 -1.01 17.71
C GLU A 160 7.54 -1.43 16.27
N ALA A 161 8.58 -0.86 15.66
CA ALA A 161 9.02 -1.19 14.30
C ALA A 161 10.18 -2.20 14.29
N MET A 162 10.91 -2.39 15.39
CA MET A 162 12.03 -3.33 15.45
C MET A 162 11.58 -4.79 15.37
N ASP A 163 10.40 -5.13 15.91
CA ASP A 163 9.82 -6.46 15.78
C ASP A 163 8.97 -6.56 14.51
N LYS A 164 9.50 -7.29 13.52
CA LYS A 164 8.83 -7.59 12.24
C LYS A 164 7.87 -8.78 12.35
N SER A 165 7.60 -9.31 13.54
CA SER A 165 6.61 -10.35 13.74
C SER A 165 5.19 -9.80 13.88
N ILE A 166 4.21 -10.56 13.41
CA ILE A 166 2.79 -10.40 13.70
C ILE A 166 2.43 -11.46 14.74
N ASP A 167 1.83 -11.02 15.85
CA ASP A 167 1.41 -11.86 16.99
C ASP A 167 2.51 -12.80 17.52
N HIS A 168 3.79 -12.41 17.37
CA HIS A 168 4.96 -13.24 17.72
C HIS A 168 5.00 -14.63 17.06
N LYS A 169 4.26 -14.82 15.95
CA LYS A 169 4.15 -16.11 15.26
C LYS A 169 4.73 -16.09 13.85
N VAL A 170 4.48 -15.03 13.10
CA VAL A 170 4.88 -14.92 11.69
C VAL A 170 5.73 -13.69 11.52
N ASN A 171 6.96 -13.84 11.04
CA ASN A 171 7.83 -12.75 10.68
C ASN A 171 7.61 -12.38 9.21
N ILE A 172 7.08 -11.18 8.98
CA ILE A 172 6.71 -10.68 7.63
C ILE A 172 7.90 -10.50 6.69
N ILE A 173 9.13 -10.52 7.20
CA ILE A 173 10.36 -10.41 6.42
C ILE A 173 10.96 -11.79 6.20
N ASP A 174 11.14 -12.56 7.28
CA ASP A 174 11.85 -13.84 7.26
C ASP A 174 11.02 -14.99 6.68
N ASP A 175 9.70 -14.99 6.89
CA ASP A 175 8.80 -16.07 6.41
C ASP A 175 8.38 -15.90 4.94
N ARG A 176 8.97 -14.92 4.24
CA ARG A 176 8.77 -14.74 2.80
C ARG A 176 9.29 -15.96 2.03
N ARG A 177 8.79 -16.13 0.80
CA ARG A 177 9.22 -17.17 -0.14
C ARG A 177 9.74 -16.53 -1.44
N PRO A 178 10.89 -15.83 -1.43
CA PRO A 178 11.39 -15.07 -2.58
C PRO A 178 11.54 -15.87 -3.87
N GLU A 179 11.82 -17.16 -3.76
CA GLU A 179 11.94 -18.08 -4.90
C GLU A 179 10.63 -18.25 -5.68
N LEU A 180 9.49 -17.88 -5.10
CA LEU A 180 8.16 -17.91 -5.75
C LEU A 180 7.76 -16.56 -6.35
N TYR A 181 8.57 -15.50 -6.24
CA TYR A 181 8.22 -14.14 -6.65
C TYR A 181 8.80 -13.75 -8.01
N SER A 182 9.19 -14.73 -8.82
CA SER A 182 9.89 -14.50 -10.08
C SER A 182 9.11 -13.63 -11.06
N GLU A 183 7.78 -13.73 -11.03
CA GLU A 183 6.84 -13.00 -11.87
C GLU A 183 6.87 -11.49 -11.60
N LEU A 184 7.26 -11.06 -10.39
CA LEU A 184 7.32 -9.63 -10.02
C LEU A 184 8.49 -8.89 -10.67
N VAL A 185 9.57 -9.60 -11.02
CA VAL A 185 10.82 -9.00 -11.50
C VAL A 185 11.09 -9.26 -12.98
N GLN A 186 10.28 -10.09 -13.64
CA GLN A 186 10.36 -10.33 -15.07
C GLN A 186 9.68 -9.20 -15.86
N PRO A 187 10.21 -8.83 -17.04
CA PRO A 187 9.50 -7.94 -17.94
C PRO A 187 8.09 -8.49 -18.24
N THR A 188 7.06 -7.70 -18.01
CA THR A 188 5.66 -8.18 -18.13
C THR A 188 5.36 -8.75 -19.52
N ASN A 189 6.01 -8.23 -20.57
CA ASN A 189 5.84 -8.70 -21.94
C ASN A 189 6.46 -10.08 -22.23
N THR A 190 7.28 -10.62 -21.34
CA THR A 190 7.85 -11.96 -21.47
C THR A 190 7.02 -13.03 -20.76
N LEU A 191 6.02 -12.64 -19.96
CA LEU A 191 5.18 -13.60 -19.25
C LEU A 191 4.33 -14.43 -20.23
N PRO A 192 4.16 -15.75 -20.01
CA PRO A 192 3.40 -16.63 -20.93
C PRO A 192 1.99 -16.13 -21.24
N ILE A 193 1.34 -15.48 -20.27
CA ILE A 193 -0.04 -15.01 -20.38
C ILE A 193 -0.16 -13.66 -21.11
N TYR A 194 0.93 -12.88 -21.30
CA TYR A 194 0.85 -11.50 -21.79
C TYR A 194 0.13 -11.36 -23.14
N SER A 195 0.43 -12.24 -24.09
CA SER A 195 -0.22 -12.26 -25.41
C SER A 195 -1.69 -12.67 -25.36
N ILE A 196 -2.07 -13.45 -24.34
CA ILE A 196 -3.44 -13.95 -24.12
C ILE A 196 -4.27 -12.87 -23.42
N MET A 197 -3.71 -12.13 -22.44
CA MET A 197 -4.41 -11.06 -21.71
C MET A 197 -4.96 -9.97 -22.62
N LYS A 198 -4.28 -9.68 -23.75
CA LYS A 198 -4.74 -8.68 -24.73
C LYS A 198 -5.88 -9.17 -25.63
N LYS A 199 -6.14 -10.49 -25.68
CA LYS A 199 -7.23 -11.03 -26.48
C LYS A 199 -8.55 -10.78 -25.75
N LYS A 200 -9.54 -10.26 -26.47
CA LYS A 200 -10.89 -10.11 -25.93
C LYS A 200 -11.49 -11.49 -25.69
N THR A 201 -11.48 -11.95 -24.45
CA THR A 201 -12.16 -13.17 -24.04
C THR A 201 -13.62 -12.85 -23.78
N ASN A 202 -14.54 -13.58 -24.43
CA ASN A 202 -15.94 -13.59 -24.02
C ASN A 202 -16.11 -14.72 -22.99
N PRO A 203 -16.15 -14.41 -21.68
CA PRO A 203 -16.39 -15.45 -20.68
C PRO A 203 -17.74 -16.12 -20.98
N LYS A 204 -17.81 -17.43 -20.77
CA LYS A 204 -19.06 -18.20 -20.96
C LYS A 204 -20.20 -17.65 -20.09
N ASN A 205 -19.86 -17.15 -18.91
CA ASN A 205 -20.75 -16.41 -18.03
C ASN A 205 -20.09 -15.05 -17.68
N PRO A 206 -20.56 -13.93 -18.23
CA PRO A 206 -19.99 -12.60 -17.95
C PRO A 206 -20.37 -12.04 -16.58
N ASN A 207 -21.43 -12.56 -15.96
CA ASN A 207 -21.96 -12.06 -14.69
C ASN A 207 -22.16 -13.23 -13.72
N PRO A 208 -21.07 -13.83 -13.20
CA PRO A 208 -21.20 -14.93 -12.26
C PRO A 208 -21.85 -14.43 -10.96
N LEU A 209 -23.03 -14.95 -10.63
CA LEU A 209 -23.62 -14.80 -9.30
C LEU A 209 -22.70 -15.52 -8.30
N THR A 210 -22.14 -14.77 -7.36
CA THR A 210 -21.14 -15.27 -6.41
C THR A 210 -21.69 -15.16 -5.00
N ALA A 211 -21.69 -16.27 -4.25
CA ALA A 211 -22.06 -16.32 -2.85
C ALA A 211 -20.83 -16.55 -1.97
N VAL A 212 -20.77 -15.82 -0.86
CA VAL A 212 -19.76 -15.98 0.19
C VAL A 212 -20.47 -16.41 1.45
N LEU A 213 -20.08 -17.56 1.99
CA LEU A 213 -20.68 -18.11 3.18
C LEU A 213 -19.87 -17.81 4.42
N GLN A 214 -20.59 -17.57 5.51
CA GLN A 214 -20.05 -17.50 6.86
C GLN A 214 -20.83 -18.52 7.70
N ILE A 215 -20.15 -19.56 8.17
CA ILE A 215 -20.78 -20.68 8.87
C ILE A 215 -20.00 -20.94 10.15
N GLU A 216 -20.71 -21.00 11.27
CA GLU A 216 -20.15 -21.32 12.58
C GLU A 216 -19.93 -22.83 12.75
N PHE A 217 -18.74 -23.20 13.23
CA PHE A 217 -18.39 -24.55 13.64
C PHE A 217 -18.74 -24.80 15.11
N GLU A 218 -19.76 -25.61 15.37
CA GLU A 218 -20.24 -25.94 16.72
C GLU A 218 -19.59 -27.23 17.28
N GLY A 219 -18.30 -27.45 17.02
CA GLY A 219 -17.57 -28.63 17.52
C GLY A 219 -18.03 -29.98 16.94
N ASN A 220 -18.86 -29.97 15.89
CA ASN A 220 -19.40 -31.19 15.27
C ASN A 220 -19.34 -31.10 13.75
N PHE A 221 -18.37 -31.81 13.17
CA PHE A 221 -18.11 -31.81 11.73
C PHE A 221 -19.31 -32.28 10.90
N LYS A 222 -20.07 -33.27 11.37
CA LYS A 222 -21.28 -33.74 10.65
C LYS A 222 -22.34 -32.64 10.58
N LYS A 223 -22.59 -31.91 11.67
CA LYS A 223 -23.51 -30.77 11.67
C LYS A 223 -23.00 -29.64 10.78
N TYR A 224 -21.70 -29.41 10.76
CA TYR A 224 -21.08 -28.39 9.92
C TYR A 224 -21.26 -28.70 8.43
N LEU A 225 -21.02 -29.95 8.01
CA LEU A 225 -21.30 -30.42 6.65
C LEU A 225 -22.78 -30.32 6.30
N GLN A 226 -23.69 -30.64 7.23
CA GLN A 226 -25.13 -30.47 7.00
C GLN A 226 -25.52 -29.01 6.76
N LYS A 227 -24.90 -28.05 7.47
CA LYS A 227 -25.10 -26.62 7.20
C LYS A 227 -24.59 -26.25 5.80
N ILE A 228 -23.39 -26.72 5.43
CA ILE A 228 -22.83 -26.51 4.10
C ILE A 228 -23.75 -27.06 3.01
N GLU A 229 -24.21 -28.31 3.13
CA GLU A 229 -25.14 -28.94 2.19
C GLU A 229 -26.44 -28.15 2.07
N PHE A 230 -27.02 -27.74 3.20
CA PHE A 230 -28.22 -26.90 3.21
C PHE A 230 -28.02 -25.61 2.40
N PHE A 231 -26.93 -24.90 2.63
CA PHE A 231 -26.64 -23.67 1.90
C PHE A 231 -26.34 -23.91 0.41
N ILE A 232 -25.60 -24.96 0.06
CA ILE A 232 -25.35 -25.33 -1.33
C ILE A 232 -26.67 -25.52 -2.07
N ASN A 233 -27.59 -26.30 -1.50
CA ASN A 233 -28.87 -26.58 -2.14
C ASN A 233 -29.66 -25.29 -2.40
N ASN A 234 -29.75 -24.40 -1.41
CA ASN A 234 -30.45 -23.12 -1.55
C ASN A 234 -29.78 -22.19 -2.58
N LEU A 235 -28.45 -22.16 -2.63
CA LEU A 235 -27.70 -21.30 -3.55
C LEU A 235 -27.73 -21.81 -4.99
N LEU A 236 -27.75 -23.14 -5.17
CA LEU A 236 -27.94 -23.76 -6.47
C LEU A 236 -29.34 -23.47 -7.03
N GLU A 237 -30.38 -23.46 -6.19
CA GLU A 237 -31.73 -23.03 -6.59
C GLU A 237 -31.77 -21.56 -7.06
N GLN A 238 -30.88 -20.72 -6.54
CA GLN A 238 -30.73 -19.32 -6.95
C GLN A 238 -29.82 -19.13 -8.17
N GLU A 239 -29.42 -20.21 -8.84
CA GLU A 239 -28.51 -20.19 -10.00
C GLU A 239 -27.13 -19.57 -9.68
N THR A 240 -26.67 -19.66 -8.43
CA THR A 240 -25.35 -19.18 -8.01
C THR A 240 -24.25 -19.94 -8.74
N ASN A 241 -23.27 -19.22 -9.27
CA ASN A 241 -22.21 -19.77 -10.12
C ASN A 241 -20.91 -20.04 -9.36
N ILE A 242 -20.57 -19.20 -8.38
CA ILE A 242 -19.37 -19.35 -7.56
C ILE A 242 -19.81 -19.31 -6.10
N ILE A 243 -19.39 -20.31 -5.32
CA ILE A 243 -19.73 -20.41 -3.91
C ILE A 243 -18.42 -20.57 -3.14
N ILE A 244 -18.18 -19.66 -2.20
CA ILE A 244 -16.98 -19.65 -1.35
C ILE A 244 -17.38 -19.98 0.08
N PHE A 245 -16.68 -20.95 0.66
CA PHE A 245 -16.85 -21.37 2.05
C PHE A 245 -15.67 -20.87 2.89
N PRO A 246 -15.87 -20.65 4.21
CA PRO A 246 -14.75 -20.45 5.11
C PRO A 246 -13.91 -21.73 5.19
N GLU A 247 -12.66 -21.61 5.62
CA GLU A 247 -11.78 -22.75 5.87
C GLU A 247 -12.42 -23.69 6.92
N CYS A 248 -12.27 -24.99 6.69
CA CYS A 248 -12.63 -26.02 7.66
C CYS A 248 -11.34 -26.40 8.39
N ASP A 249 -11.09 -25.82 9.56
CA ASP A 249 -10.03 -26.28 10.47
C ASP A 249 -10.39 -27.63 11.12
#